data_AF-A0A958GNY4-F1
#
_entry.id   AF-A0A958GNY4-F1
#
_cell.length_a   1.000
_cell.length_b   1.000
_cell.length_c   1.000
_cell.angle_alpha   90.00
_cell.angle_beta   90.00
_cell.angle_gamma   90.00
#
_symmetry.space_group_name_H-M   'P 1'
#
loop_
_entity.id
_entity.type
_entity.pdbx_description
1 polymer ?
#
loop_
_entity_poly.entity_id
_entity_poly.type
_entity_poly.pdbx_seq_one_letter_code
_entity_poly.pdbx_strand_id
1 'polypeptide(L)'
;MRSRKRVFAFFGSDIDPASARPFLQAKIAEGYCLLALDSGAVLLAKTFGLEYGLLTDWISQTTVLEAKENGREYEQQWYRHQIELFASDDVCWPSFDVEAMHWFWRAVCIADELAAEFEVRRVKELQFYAAPRPVPALYYYPNDTLARYWMRRMSSIANPMLGVSGAPHQPAVADCAATASDERLDAIAGKRVFVMNPGEAYRFQTQIAQMRAAYGESFAVVLLYADSYQATAIASLLEVPTYVFEPASDSSEEAASSFVEGYHLLRDRLECPWHKPLLYLPEHFYFYCRSRWPMLVSELERWKRLLRKLAPSVVFVSTLPDAESQLPAVAAGSLAVPSVAIAHGVGGARATYAHSRFVVISAEVERRMFRAAGLEEAQLIGCRDFITPDEYEIDPLSKPPSCRGKFTLLILTAPTAH
;
A
#
# COMPACT_ATOMS: atom_id res chain seq x y z
N MET A 1 22.66 -28.04 -28.34
CA MET A 1 23.17 -27.40 -27.11
C MET A 1 22.00 -27.07 -26.19
N ARG A 2 21.61 -28.00 -25.31
CA ARG A 2 20.63 -27.80 -24.24
C ARG A 2 21.41 -27.52 -22.94
N SER A 3 22.08 -26.37 -22.86
CA SER A 3 22.89 -26.04 -21.68
C SER A 3 21.97 -25.73 -20.50
N ARG A 4 22.34 -26.33 -19.37
CA ARG A 4 21.77 -26.10 -18.05
C ARG A 4 21.89 -24.62 -17.71
N LYS A 5 20.76 -23.89 -17.68
CA LYS A 5 20.77 -22.42 -17.59
C LYS A 5 21.05 -21.96 -16.15
N ARG A 6 21.97 -21.00 -15.99
CA ARG A 6 22.08 -20.14 -14.80
C ARG A 6 21.19 -18.92 -15.05
N VAL A 7 20.43 -18.48 -14.07
CA VAL A 7 19.49 -17.35 -14.21
C VAL A 7 19.87 -16.26 -13.24
N PHE A 8 19.97 -15.03 -13.73
CA PHE A 8 20.12 -13.83 -12.91
C PHE A 8 18.83 -13.02 -12.99
N ALA A 9 18.02 -13.07 -11.93
CA ALA A 9 16.74 -12.37 -11.84
C ALA A 9 16.92 -11.06 -11.07
N PHE A 10 16.46 -9.94 -11.64
CA PHE A 10 16.68 -8.61 -11.06
C PHE A 10 15.55 -7.63 -11.42
N PHE A 11 15.34 -6.67 -10.51
CA PHE A 11 14.55 -5.46 -10.72
C PHE A 11 15.46 -4.31 -11.17
N GLY A 12 14.89 -3.31 -11.84
CA GLY A 12 15.65 -2.13 -12.26
C GLY A 12 16.26 -1.36 -11.09
N SER A 13 15.56 -1.35 -9.96
CA SER A 13 16.00 -0.71 -8.72
C SER A 13 17.15 -1.43 -8.02
N ASP A 14 17.46 -2.68 -8.40
CA ASP A 14 18.48 -3.47 -7.71
C ASP A 14 19.91 -3.03 -8.07
N ILE A 15 20.07 -2.32 -9.19
CA ILE A 15 21.36 -2.02 -9.79
C ILE A 15 21.49 -0.51 -9.99
N ASP A 16 22.56 0.06 -9.46
CA ASP A 16 22.92 1.46 -9.73
C ASP A 16 23.11 1.65 -11.25
N PRO A 17 22.34 2.53 -11.91
CA PRO A 17 22.45 2.80 -13.34
C PRO A 17 23.87 3.10 -13.81
N ALA A 18 24.71 3.72 -12.97
CA ALA A 18 26.10 4.04 -13.31
C ALA A 18 26.99 2.80 -13.45
N SER A 19 26.70 1.72 -12.72
CA SER A 19 27.45 0.46 -12.72
C SER A 19 26.75 -0.66 -13.51
N ALA A 20 25.51 -0.45 -13.94
CA ALA A 20 24.66 -1.48 -14.48
C ALA A 20 25.23 -2.18 -15.72
N ARG A 21 25.80 -1.44 -16.67
CA ARG A 21 26.34 -2.03 -17.90
C ARG A 21 27.50 -3.01 -17.65
N PRO A 22 28.63 -2.62 -17.02
CA PRO A 22 29.72 -3.56 -16.80
C PRO A 22 29.31 -4.73 -15.91
N PHE A 23 28.43 -4.50 -14.93
CA PHE A 23 27.92 -5.55 -14.06
C PHE A 23 27.09 -6.61 -14.80
N LEU A 24 26.09 -6.20 -15.59
CA LEU A 24 25.23 -7.12 -16.34
C LEU A 24 26.02 -7.86 -17.44
N GLN A 25 26.99 -7.20 -18.08
CA GLN A 25 27.89 -7.84 -19.03
C GLN A 25 28.75 -8.93 -18.36
N ALA A 26 29.24 -8.69 -17.14
CA ALA A 26 29.96 -9.69 -16.37
C ALA A 26 29.08 -10.92 -16.06
N LYS A 27 27.80 -10.72 -15.70
CA LYS A 27 26.85 -11.83 -15.49
C LYS A 27 26.64 -12.67 -16.74
N ILE A 28 26.48 -12.04 -17.90
CA ILE A 28 26.37 -12.77 -19.17
C ILE A 28 27.67 -13.56 -19.46
N ALA A 29 28.84 -12.95 -19.22
CA ALA A 29 30.14 -13.62 -19.41
C ALA A 29 30.33 -14.82 -18.46
N GLU A 30 29.75 -14.76 -17.25
CA GLU A 30 29.65 -15.87 -16.31
C GLU A 30 28.64 -16.96 -16.74
N GLY A 31 27.91 -16.75 -17.84
CA GLY A 31 26.95 -17.70 -18.41
C GLY A 31 25.53 -17.57 -17.83
N TYR A 32 25.20 -16.45 -17.19
CA TYR A 32 23.83 -16.17 -16.75
C TYR A 32 22.94 -15.70 -17.91
N CYS A 33 21.72 -16.22 -17.93
CA CYS A 33 20.60 -15.62 -18.64
C CYS A 33 19.98 -14.54 -17.74
N LEU A 34 19.87 -13.32 -18.25
CA LEU A 34 19.25 -12.21 -17.54
C LEU A 34 17.72 -12.37 -17.57
N LEU A 35 17.07 -12.29 -16.41
CA LEU A 35 15.61 -12.26 -16.27
C LEU A 35 15.21 -10.92 -15.67
N ALA A 36 14.57 -10.07 -16.48
CA ALA A 36 14.07 -8.77 -16.07
C ALA A 36 12.68 -8.93 -15.41
N LEU A 37 12.58 -8.53 -14.13
CA LEU A 37 11.36 -8.70 -13.33
C LEU A 37 10.39 -7.51 -13.40
N ASP A 38 10.85 -6.34 -13.85
CA ASP A 38 10.07 -5.12 -13.99
C ASP A 38 10.45 -4.30 -15.24
N SER A 39 9.72 -3.21 -15.48
CA SER A 39 9.99 -2.31 -16.60
C SER A 39 11.35 -1.60 -16.47
N GLY A 40 11.82 -1.34 -15.24
CA GLY A 40 13.13 -0.76 -14.99
C GLY A 40 14.28 -1.67 -15.46
N ALA A 41 14.24 -2.96 -15.13
CA ALA A 41 15.21 -3.96 -15.57
C ALA A 41 15.20 -4.11 -17.10
N VAL A 42 14.02 -4.10 -17.72
CA VAL A 42 13.87 -4.10 -19.17
C VAL A 42 14.52 -2.86 -19.79
N LEU A 43 14.27 -1.68 -19.23
CA LEU A 43 14.85 -0.42 -19.72
C LEU A 43 16.38 -0.44 -19.63
N LEU A 44 16.95 -0.93 -18.52
CA LEU A 44 18.40 -1.07 -18.36
C LEU A 44 18.98 -2.01 -19.43
N ALA A 45 18.41 -3.21 -19.58
CA ALA A 45 18.90 -4.19 -20.55
C ALA A 45 18.82 -3.68 -22.00
N LYS A 46 17.70 -3.03 -22.37
CA LYS A 46 17.53 -2.41 -23.70
C LYS A 46 18.52 -1.29 -23.95
N THR A 47 18.70 -0.39 -22.99
CA THR A 47 19.63 0.75 -23.10
C THR A 47 21.05 0.29 -23.42
N PHE A 48 21.47 -0.86 -22.88
CA PHE A 48 22.80 -1.41 -23.08
C PHE A 48 22.90 -2.45 -24.20
N GLY A 49 21.80 -2.74 -24.90
CA GLY A 49 21.76 -3.74 -25.97
C GLY A 49 22.07 -5.16 -25.51
N LEU A 50 21.67 -5.52 -24.28
CA LEU A 50 21.92 -6.84 -23.70
C LEU A 50 20.75 -7.79 -23.99
N GLU A 51 21.05 -9.08 -24.16
CA GLU A 51 20.02 -10.12 -24.25
C GLU A 51 19.41 -10.37 -22.87
N TYR A 52 18.08 -10.40 -22.81
CA TYR A 52 17.33 -10.63 -21.57
C TYR A 52 16.03 -11.39 -21.87
N GLY A 53 15.53 -12.11 -20.87
CA GLY A 53 14.19 -12.69 -20.86
C GLY A 53 13.23 -11.90 -19.99
N LEU A 54 11.94 -11.96 -20.32
CA LEU A 54 10.81 -11.45 -19.56
C LEU A 54 10.18 -12.58 -18.74
N LEU A 55 9.39 -12.21 -17.73
CA LEU A 55 8.55 -13.14 -16.97
C LEU A 55 7.73 -14.06 -17.89
N THR A 56 7.18 -13.51 -18.99
CA THR A 56 6.35 -14.24 -19.96
C THR A 56 7.12 -15.23 -20.84
N ASP A 57 8.45 -15.19 -20.83
CA ASP A 57 9.28 -16.19 -21.52
C ASP A 57 9.47 -17.47 -20.67
N TRP A 58 9.11 -17.39 -19.38
CA TRP A 58 9.19 -18.48 -18.42
C TRP A 58 7.79 -19.06 -18.16
N ILE A 59 6.84 -18.22 -17.78
CA ILE A 59 5.46 -18.63 -17.49
C ILE A 59 4.49 -17.94 -18.44
N SER A 60 3.41 -18.63 -18.83
CA SER A 60 2.45 -18.07 -19.80
C SER A 60 1.68 -16.87 -19.21
N GLN A 61 1.13 -15.99 -20.06
CA GLN A 61 0.27 -14.89 -19.58
C GLN A 61 -0.94 -15.41 -18.79
N THR A 62 -1.52 -16.54 -19.20
CA THR A 62 -2.62 -17.20 -18.48
C THR A 62 -2.18 -17.60 -17.07
N THR A 63 -1.02 -18.24 -16.94
CA THR A 63 -0.43 -18.61 -15.64
C THR A 63 -0.19 -17.40 -14.75
N VAL A 64 0.24 -16.28 -15.32
CA VAL A 64 0.41 -15.02 -14.56
C VAL A 64 -0.92 -14.50 -14.03
N LEU A 65 -1.98 -14.55 -14.85
CA LEU A 65 -3.32 -14.13 -14.43
C LEU A 65 -3.87 -15.07 -13.34
N GLU A 66 -3.76 -16.38 -13.52
CA GLU A 66 -4.17 -17.38 -12.52
C GLU A 66 -3.41 -17.20 -11.21
N ALA A 67 -2.09 -16.97 -11.24
CA ALA A 67 -1.30 -16.71 -10.05
C ALA A 67 -1.76 -15.44 -9.31
N LYS A 68 -2.17 -14.40 -10.03
CA LYS A 68 -2.72 -13.17 -9.43
C LYS A 68 -4.09 -13.40 -8.80
N GLU A 69 -4.96 -14.16 -9.46
CA GLU A 69 -6.27 -14.54 -8.90
C GLU A 69 -6.11 -15.41 -7.65
N ASN A 70 -5.19 -16.39 -7.67
CA ASN A 70 -4.85 -17.19 -6.49
C ASN A 70 -4.31 -16.30 -5.37
N GLY A 71 -3.44 -15.32 -5.68
CA GLY A 71 -2.95 -14.35 -4.71
C GLY A 71 -4.09 -13.55 -4.06
N ARG A 72 -5.04 -13.07 -4.86
CA ARG A 72 -6.25 -12.39 -4.37
C ARG A 72 -7.11 -13.30 -3.49
N GLU A 73 -7.24 -14.58 -3.86
CA GLU A 73 -7.96 -15.55 -3.05
C GLU A 73 -7.27 -15.77 -1.70
N TYR A 74 -5.95 -15.95 -1.71
CA TYR A 74 -5.16 -16.20 -0.50
C TYR A 74 -5.24 -15.03 0.46
N GLU A 75 -5.08 -13.81 -0.05
CA GLU A 75 -5.26 -12.55 0.67
C GLU A 75 -6.55 -12.53 1.48
N GLN A 76 -7.67 -12.96 0.87
CA GLN A 76 -8.98 -12.91 1.50
C GLN A 76 -9.28 -14.08 2.43
N GLN A 77 -8.54 -15.20 2.34
CA GLN A 77 -8.91 -16.47 2.97
C GLN A 77 -7.94 -16.95 4.03
N TRP A 78 -6.67 -16.58 3.97
CA TRP A 78 -5.63 -17.24 4.76
C TRP A 78 -5.88 -17.22 6.27
N TYR A 79 -6.49 -16.15 6.77
CA TYR A 79 -6.80 -15.91 8.18
C TYR A 79 -8.18 -16.43 8.63
N ARG A 80 -9.10 -16.75 7.70
CA ARG A 80 -10.54 -16.94 8.01
C ARG A 80 -10.83 -18.00 9.06
N HIS A 81 -10.03 -19.06 9.11
CA HIS A 81 -10.21 -20.16 10.06
C HIS A 81 -9.80 -19.81 11.50
N GLN A 82 -9.15 -18.66 11.70
CA GLN A 82 -8.72 -18.14 13.00
C GLN A 82 -9.11 -16.66 13.14
N ILE A 83 -10.23 -16.25 12.52
CA ILE A 83 -10.63 -14.84 12.46
C ILE A 83 -10.72 -14.19 13.85
N GLU A 84 -11.21 -14.94 14.84
CA GLU A 84 -11.34 -14.49 16.23
C GLU A 84 -9.98 -14.09 16.84
N LEU A 85 -8.93 -14.82 16.50
CA LEU A 85 -7.57 -14.53 16.99
C LEU A 85 -6.95 -13.33 16.29
N PHE A 86 -7.42 -12.99 15.08
CA PHE A 86 -7.02 -11.81 14.30
C PHE A 86 -7.98 -10.62 14.45
N ALA A 87 -8.96 -10.72 15.33
CA ALA A 87 -9.94 -9.67 15.58
C ALA A 87 -9.67 -8.96 16.91
N SER A 88 -9.80 -7.64 16.90
CA SER A 88 -9.83 -6.82 18.12
C SER A 88 -10.78 -5.64 17.86
N ASP A 89 -11.62 -5.31 18.85
CA ASP A 89 -12.67 -4.28 18.72
C ASP A 89 -13.58 -4.46 17.50
N ASP A 90 -14.03 -5.69 17.24
CA ASP A 90 -14.83 -6.07 16.06
C ASP A 90 -14.15 -5.80 14.69
N VAL A 91 -12.86 -5.48 14.69
CA VAL A 91 -12.05 -5.30 13.47
C VAL A 91 -11.20 -6.53 13.24
N CYS A 92 -11.40 -7.20 12.10
CA CYS A 92 -10.50 -8.25 11.63
C CYS A 92 -9.31 -7.63 10.88
N TRP A 93 -8.13 -7.57 11.52
CA TRP A 93 -6.98 -6.81 11.02
C TRP A 93 -6.45 -7.23 9.65
N PRO A 94 -6.30 -8.52 9.33
CA PRO A 94 -5.91 -8.95 7.98
C PRO A 94 -6.90 -8.51 6.89
N SER A 95 -8.19 -8.36 7.22
CA SER A 95 -9.21 -7.88 6.28
C SER A 95 -9.23 -6.36 6.18
N PHE A 96 -8.98 -5.68 7.28
CA PHE A 96 -8.98 -4.22 7.36
C PHE A 96 -7.74 -3.62 6.69
N ASP A 97 -6.58 -4.24 6.93
CA ASP A 97 -5.27 -3.85 6.43
C ASP A 97 -4.86 -4.68 5.18
N VAL A 98 -5.86 -5.05 4.38
CA VAL A 98 -5.69 -6.00 3.26
C VAL A 98 -4.71 -5.48 2.20
N GLU A 99 -4.80 -4.19 1.88
CA GLU A 99 -3.99 -3.53 0.85
C GLU A 99 -2.49 -3.48 1.21
N ALA A 100 -2.15 -3.56 2.51
CA ALA A 100 -0.77 -3.64 2.96
C ALA A 100 -0.09 -4.93 2.46
N MET A 101 -0.86 -6.03 2.36
CA MET A 101 -0.40 -7.35 1.93
C MET A 101 -0.73 -7.69 0.47
N HIS A 102 -1.43 -6.81 -0.26
CA HIS A 102 -1.88 -7.09 -1.63
C HIS A 102 -0.76 -7.50 -2.58
N TRP A 103 0.33 -6.75 -2.59
CA TRP A 103 1.48 -7.07 -3.43
C TRP A 103 2.24 -8.29 -2.95
N PHE A 104 2.20 -8.63 -1.64
CA PHE A 104 2.81 -9.84 -1.11
C PHE A 104 2.19 -11.08 -1.75
N TRP A 105 0.87 -11.23 -1.67
CA TRP A 105 0.20 -12.46 -2.12
C TRP A 105 0.35 -12.71 -3.61
N ARG A 106 0.25 -11.64 -4.42
CA ARG A 106 0.50 -11.71 -5.87
C ARG A 106 1.94 -12.07 -6.18
N ALA A 107 2.89 -11.46 -5.47
CA ALA A 107 4.31 -11.71 -5.64
C ALA A 107 4.69 -13.16 -5.31
N VAL A 108 4.22 -13.71 -4.19
CA VAL A 108 4.56 -15.09 -3.79
C VAL A 108 3.97 -16.12 -4.74
N CYS A 109 2.74 -15.92 -5.24
CA CYS A 109 2.14 -16.84 -6.22
C CYS A 109 2.92 -16.82 -7.54
N ILE A 110 3.31 -15.65 -8.04
CA ILE A 110 4.16 -15.55 -9.24
C ILE A 110 5.54 -16.18 -8.99
N ALA A 111 6.13 -15.96 -7.82
CA ALA A 111 7.40 -16.56 -7.44
C ALA A 111 7.32 -18.09 -7.36
N ASP A 112 6.18 -18.63 -6.93
CA ASP A 112 5.88 -20.06 -6.85
C ASP A 112 5.86 -20.72 -8.24
N GLU A 113 5.17 -20.09 -9.19
CA GLU A 113 5.08 -20.55 -10.58
C GLU A 113 6.43 -20.48 -11.29
N LEU A 114 7.18 -19.38 -11.11
CA LEU A 114 8.53 -19.26 -11.65
C LEU A 114 9.47 -20.32 -11.08
N ALA A 115 9.38 -20.61 -9.78
CA ALA A 115 10.19 -21.63 -9.15
C ALA A 115 9.90 -23.03 -9.73
N ALA A 116 8.62 -23.35 -9.95
CA ALA A 116 8.23 -24.60 -10.63
C ALA A 116 8.82 -24.68 -12.04
N GLU A 117 8.75 -23.58 -12.80
CA GLU A 117 9.31 -23.56 -14.16
C GLU A 117 10.84 -23.68 -14.17
N PHE A 118 11.54 -23.07 -13.20
CA PHE A 118 12.98 -23.22 -13.04
C PHE A 118 13.37 -24.68 -12.78
N GLU A 119 12.60 -25.41 -11.99
CA GLU A 119 12.79 -26.84 -11.73
C GLU A 119 12.57 -27.67 -13.01
N VAL A 120 11.47 -27.43 -13.74
CA VAL A 120 11.14 -28.12 -15.01
C VAL A 120 12.24 -27.90 -16.05
N ARG A 121 12.72 -26.65 -16.20
CA ARG A 121 13.81 -26.28 -17.10
C ARG A 121 15.19 -26.68 -16.58
N ARG A 122 15.28 -27.27 -15.39
CA ARG A 122 16.51 -27.74 -14.73
C ARG A 122 17.55 -26.63 -14.60
N VAL A 123 17.10 -25.43 -14.20
CA VAL A 123 17.98 -24.32 -13.80
C VAL A 123 18.94 -24.81 -12.72
N LYS A 124 20.22 -24.47 -12.85
CA LYS A 124 21.27 -24.94 -11.91
C LYS A 124 21.64 -23.95 -10.85
N GLU A 125 21.41 -22.68 -11.13
CA GLU A 125 21.69 -21.59 -10.21
C GLU A 125 20.74 -20.46 -10.54
N LEU A 126 20.11 -19.94 -9.50
CA LEU A 126 19.27 -18.77 -9.55
C LEU A 126 19.90 -17.70 -8.65
N GLN A 127 20.43 -16.66 -9.26
CA GLN A 127 21.03 -15.53 -8.58
C GLN A 127 20.09 -14.32 -8.65
N PHE A 128 19.96 -13.58 -7.56
CA PHE A 128 19.06 -12.43 -7.42
C PHE A 128 19.50 -11.58 -6.24
N TYR A 129 18.99 -10.36 -6.14
CA TYR A 129 19.25 -9.51 -4.98
C TYR A 129 18.35 -9.86 -3.81
N ALA A 130 18.94 -9.86 -2.61
CA ALA A 130 18.23 -9.95 -1.35
C ALA A 130 18.72 -8.84 -0.42
N ALA A 131 17.80 -8.29 0.38
CA ALA A 131 18.18 -7.31 1.39
C ALA A 131 19.02 -8.00 2.49
N PRO A 132 19.95 -7.28 3.15
CA PRO A 132 20.72 -7.83 4.28
C PRO A 132 19.83 -8.28 5.44
N ARG A 133 18.69 -7.61 5.63
CA ARG A 133 17.65 -7.96 6.59
C ARG A 133 16.32 -8.12 5.84
N PRO A 134 15.41 -9.01 6.27
CA PRO A 134 14.14 -9.16 5.59
C PRO A 134 13.33 -7.87 5.62
N VAL A 135 12.71 -7.54 4.49
CA VAL A 135 11.87 -6.35 4.33
C VAL A 135 10.47 -6.83 3.95
N PRO A 136 9.51 -6.81 4.90
CA PRO A 136 8.15 -7.25 4.61
C PRO A 136 7.52 -6.36 3.55
N ALA A 137 6.69 -6.93 2.67
CA ALA A 137 5.86 -6.10 1.80
C ALA A 137 4.90 -5.26 2.64
N LEU A 138 4.82 -3.98 2.29
CA LEU A 138 3.89 -3.02 2.86
C LEU A 138 3.51 -2.06 1.74
N TYR A 139 2.26 -2.12 1.28
CA TYR A 139 1.77 -1.27 0.18
C TYR A 139 2.71 -1.27 -1.03
N TYR A 140 3.13 -0.09 -1.49
CA TYR A 140 4.07 0.13 -2.60
C TYR A 140 5.54 0.28 -2.14
N TYR A 141 5.84 0.05 -0.86
CA TYR A 141 7.22 0.16 -0.37
C TYR A 141 8.08 -1.00 -0.91
N PRO A 142 9.37 -0.72 -1.24
CA PRO A 142 10.27 -1.77 -1.70
C PRO A 142 10.43 -2.88 -0.66
N ASN A 143 10.48 -4.12 -1.13
CA ASN A 143 10.51 -5.32 -0.30
C ASN A 143 11.33 -6.44 -0.98
N ASP A 144 11.67 -7.50 -0.24
CA ASP A 144 12.46 -8.62 -0.75
C ASP A 144 11.68 -9.94 -0.79
N THR A 145 10.34 -9.85 -0.93
CA THR A 145 9.42 -11.00 -0.88
C THR A 145 9.81 -12.13 -1.83
N LEU A 146 10.07 -11.84 -3.12
CA LEU A 146 10.44 -12.85 -4.12
C LEU A 146 11.75 -13.53 -3.75
N ALA A 147 12.75 -12.73 -3.37
CA ALA A 147 14.08 -13.19 -3.01
C ALA A 147 14.02 -14.15 -1.82
N ARG A 148 13.32 -13.75 -0.74
CA ARG A 148 13.13 -14.57 0.46
C ARG A 148 12.37 -15.85 0.15
N TYR A 149 11.34 -15.77 -0.69
CA TYR A 149 10.56 -16.93 -1.10
C TYR A 149 11.44 -17.95 -1.83
N TRP A 150 12.22 -17.50 -2.80
CA TRP A 150 13.13 -18.35 -3.56
C TRP A 150 14.28 -18.90 -2.73
N MET A 151 14.85 -18.13 -1.80
CA MET A 151 15.87 -18.63 -0.86
C MET A 151 15.37 -19.85 -0.07
N ARG A 152 14.08 -19.88 0.26
CA ARG A 152 13.46 -20.95 1.05
C ARG A 152 12.98 -22.10 0.18
N ARG A 153 12.22 -21.79 -0.88
CA ARG A 153 11.65 -22.80 -1.80
C ARG A 153 12.73 -23.51 -2.62
N MET A 154 13.75 -22.78 -3.09
CA MET A 154 14.78 -23.27 -4.01
C MET A 154 16.17 -23.25 -3.39
N SER A 155 16.28 -23.58 -2.10
CA SER A 155 17.52 -23.46 -1.32
C SER A 155 18.73 -24.18 -1.94
N SER A 156 18.52 -25.23 -2.74
CA SER A 156 19.59 -25.96 -3.43
C SER A 156 20.22 -25.24 -4.62
N ILE A 157 19.53 -24.23 -5.19
CA ILE A 157 20.00 -23.48 -6.37
C ILE A 157 19.98 -21.96 -6.17
N ALA A 158 19.36 -21.46 -5.11
CA ALA A 158 19.26 -20.04 -4.81
C ALA A 158 20.61 -19.49 -4.31
N ASN A 159 21.12 -18.46 -4.97
CA ASN A 159 22.37 -17.78 -4.64
C ASN A 159 22.09 -16.26 -4.48
N PRO A 160 21.61 -15.81 -3.31
CA PRO A 160 21.28 -14.40 -3.11
C PRO A 160 22.55 -13.54 -3.10
N MET A 161 22.50 -12.45 -3.85
CA MET A 161 23.46 -11.35 -3.78
C MET A 161 22.94 -10.35 -2.75
N LEU A 162 23.75 -10.04 -1.75
CA LEU A 162 23.39 -8.97 -0.82
C LEU A 162 23.46 -7.65 -1.57
N GLY A 163 22.33 -6.95 -1.63
CA GLY A 163 22.33 -5.56 -2.10
C GLY A 163 23.20 -4.70 -1.19
N VAL A 164 23.95 -3.76 -1.76
CA VAL A 164 24.46 -2.61 -0.98
C VAL A 164 23.21 -1.87 -0.55
N SER A 165 23.01 -1.65 0.75
CA SER A 165 21.79 -1.01 1.24
C SER A 165 21.68 0.42 0.72
N GLY A 166 21.13 0.61 -0.47
CA GLY A 166 20.21 1.71 -0.71
C GLY A 166 18.91 1.25 -0.07
N ALA A 167 18.82 1.40 1.25
CA ALA A 167 17.57 1.14 1.93
C ALA A 167 16.48 1.89 1.16
N PRO A 168 15.33 1.27 0.81
CA PRO A 168 14.15 2.10 0.84
C PRO A 168 14.16 2.75 2.21
N HIS A 169 13.95 4.06 2.25
CA HIS A 169 13.43 4.67 3.46
C HIS A 169 12.19 3.85 3.85
N GLN A 170 12.37 2.82 4.69
CA GLN A 170 11.47 2.71 5.82
C GLN A 170 11.49 4.12 6.39
N PRO A 171 10.35 4.77 6.61
CA PRO A 171 10.38 5.89 7.52
C PRO A 171 10.97 5.29 8.80
N ALA A 172 12.26 5.57 9.03
CA ALA A 172 12.73 5.72 10.37
C ALA A 172 11.69 6.67 10.94
N VAL A 173 10.99 6.22 11.98
CA VAL A 173 10.34 7.15 12.89
C VAL A 173 11.51 8.01 13.38
N ALA A 174 11.73 9.09 12.66
CA ALA A 174 12.81 9.99 12.92
C ALA A 174 12.36 10.75 14.15
N ASP A 175 12.93 10.41 15.30
CA ASP A 175 13.11 11.35 16.38
C ASP A 175 13.80 12.58 15.79
N CYS A 176 13.01 13.58 15.39
CA CYS A 176 13.38 14.99 15.23
C CYS A 176 12.24 15.77 14.58
N ALA A 177 11.22 16.12 15.38
CA ALA A 177 10.53 17.39 15.29
C ALA A 177 9.61 17.52 16.51
N ALA A 178 9.57 18.72 17.12
CA ALA A 178 8.79 18.99 18.32
C ALA A 178 7.35 18.47 18.19
N THR A 179 7.04 17.51 19.06
CA THR A 179 5.74 16.86 19.21
C THR A 179 4.63 17.88 19.24
N ALA A 180 3.63 17.72 18.39
CA ALA A 180 2.33 18.32 18.67
C ALA A 180 1.74 17.47 19.80
N SER A 181 2.08 17.84 21.04
CA SER A 181 1.55 17.17 22.23
C SER A 181 0.03 17.02 22.10
N ASP A 182 -0.50 15.89 22.58
CA ASP A 182 -1.94 15.63 22.70
C ASP A 182 -2.73 16.80 23.33
N GLU A 183 -2.02 17.73 24.00
CA GLU A 183 -2.51 19.00 24.56
C GLU A 183 -3.03 20.01 23.52
N ARG A 184 -2.65 19.92 22.23
CA ARG A 184 -3.15 20.84 21.18
C ARG A 184 -4.46 20.38 20.53
N LEU A 185 -4.82 19.10 20.65
CA LEU A 185 -6.06 18.60 20.06
C LEU A 185 -7.30 19.08 20.83
N ASP A 186 -7.17 19.55 22.07
CA ASP A 186 -8.30 20.13 22.81
C ASP A 186 -8.87 21.38 22.13
N ALA A 187 -8.05 22.07 21.34
CA ALA A 187 -8.48 23.22 20.55
C ALA A 187 -9.47 22.87 19.42
N ILE A 188 -9.67 21.58 19.09
CA ILE A 188 -10.65 21.13 18.09
C ILE A 188 -11.92 20.52 18.70
N ALA A 189 -12.11 20.60 20.02
CA ALA A 189 -13.34 20.12 20.65
C ALA A 189 -14.59 20.84 20.09
N GLY A 190 -15.63 20.09 19.76
CA GLY A 190 -16.87 20.59 19.16
C GLY A 190 -16.76 21.06 17.71
N LYS A 191 -15.57 21.02 17.09
CA LYS A 191 -15.38 21.37 15.68
C LYS A 191 -15.76 20.21 14.75
N ARG A 192 -15.98 20.54 13.48
CA ARG A 192 -15.99 19.60 12.36
C ARG A 192 -14.55 19.36 11.94
N VAL A 193 -14.18 18.09 11.81
CA VAL A 193 -12.80 17.71 11.55
C VAL A 193 -12.71 17.02 10.19
N PHE A 194 -11.76 17.43 9.37
CA PHE A 194 -11.35 16.68 8.19
C PHE A 194 -9.99 16.03 8.45
N VAL A 195 -9.98 14.70 8.53
CA VAL A 195 -8.77 13.90 8.68
C VAL A 195 -8.25 13.49 7.31
N MET A 196 -6.97 13.72 7.04
CA MET A 196 -6.36 13.36 5.76
C MET A 196 -4.87 13.05 5.83
N ASN A 197 -4.35 12.38 4.79
CA ASN A 197 -2.92 12.26 4.61
C ASN A 197 -2.30 13.56 4.11
N PRO A 198 -1.05 13.87 4.50
CA PRO A 198 -0.35 15.07 4.06
C PRO A 198 -0.23 15.16 2.54
N GLY A 199 -0.01 14.01 1.87
CA GLY A 199 0.10 13.92 0.42
C GLY A 199 -1.18 14.26 -0.34
N GLU A 200 -2.33 14.37 0.34
CA GLU A 200 -3.62 14.68 -0.28
C GLU A 200 -4.01 16.16 -0.16
N ALA A 201 -3.18 16.99 0.50
CA ALA A 201 -3.51 18.38 0.78
C ALA A 201 -3.80 19.22 -0.47
N TYR A 202 -3.03 19.02 -1.54
CA TYR A 202 -3.26 19.70 -2.82
C TYR A 202 -4.62 19.30 -3.42
N ARG A 203 -4.89 17.98 -3.47
CA ARG A 203 -6.10 17.41 -4.06
C ARG A 203 -7.38 17.92 -3.40
N PHE A 204 -7.35 18.10 -2.07
CA PHE A 204 -8.51 18.53 -1.30
C PHE A 204 -8.56 20.03 -1.02
N GLN A 205 -7.67 20.84 -1.63
CA GLN A 205 -7.62 22.27 -1.36
C GLN A 205 -8.97 22.96 -1.64
N THR A 206 -9.63 22.62 -2.75
CA THR A 206 -10.94 23.19 -3.11
C THR A 206 -12.01 22.80 -2.09
N GLN A 207 -12.08 21.52 -1.73
CA GLN A 207 -13.03 20.99 -0.74
C GLN A 207 -12.83 21.61 0.63
N ILE A 208 -11.58 21.73 1.08
CA ILE A 208 -11.21 22.37 2.34
C ILE A 208 -11.59 23.85 2.34
N ALA A 209 -11.37 24.56 1.23
CA ALA A 209 -11.80 25.95 1.09
C ALA A 209 -13.33 26.10 1.16
N GLN A 210 -14.08 25.20 0.51
CA GLN A 210 -15.54 25.17 0.56
C GLN A 210 -16.05 24.86 1.98
N MET A 211 -15.43 23.91 2.68
CA MET A 211 -15.75 23.59 4.08
C MET A 211 -15.44 24.76 5.01
N ARG A 212 -14.28 25.42 4.84
CA ARG A 212 -13.92 26.63 5.59
C ARG A 212 -14.94 27.74 5.36
N ALA A 213 -15.35 27.97 4.11
CA ALA A 213 -16.37 28.98 3.79
C ALA A 213 -17.73 28.66 4.44
N ALA A 214 -18.11 27.38 4.50
CA ALA A 214 -19.37 26.94 5.07
C ALA A 214 -19.39 26.94 6.61
N TYR A 215 -18.26 26.59 7.25
CA TYR A 215 -18.20 26.31 8.69
C TYR A 215 -17.36 27.31 9.50
N GLY A 216 -16.57 28.16 8.84
CA GLY A 216 -15.70 29.14 9.48
C GLY A 216 -14.77 28.52 10.53
N GLU A 217 -14.67 29.17 11.69
CA GLU A 217 -13.83 28.75 12.83
C GLU A 217 -14.22 27.39 13.45
N SER A 218 -15.39 26.86 13.10
CA SER A 218 -15.86 25.55 13.57
C SER A 218 -15.32 24.38 12.74
N PHE A 219 -14.39 24.63 11.82
CA PHE A 219 -13.74 23.62 11.00
C PHE A 219 -12.23 23.55 11.26
N ALA A 220 -11.69 22.34 11.25
CA ALA A 220 -10.27 22.08 11.41
C ALA A 220 -9.83 20.88 10.56
N VAL A 221 -8.55 20.84 10.24
CA VAL A 221 -7.90 19.74 9.54
C VAL A 221 -6.98 18.99 10.50
N VAL A 222 -7.00 17.66 10.44
CA VAL A 222 -6.08 16.78 11.15
C VAL A 222 -5.29 15.99 10.12
N LEU A 223 -3.96 16.11 10.14
CA LEU A 223 -3.05 15.41 9.26
C LEU A 223 -2.55 14.12 9.91
N LEU A 224 -2.60 13.02 9.19
CA LEU A 224 -2.02 11.74 9.61
C LEU A 224 -0.49 11.78 9.43
N TYR A 225 0.27 11.61 10.52
CA TYR A 225 1.73 11.40 10.51
C TYR A 225 2.55 12.45 9.74
N ALA A 226 2.08 13.71 9.69
CA ALA A 226 2.87 14.80 9.12
C ALA A 226 4.05 15.16 10.02
N ASP A 227 5.24 15.37 9.44
CA ASP A 227 6.29 16.06 10.17
C ASP A 227 5.94 17.56 10.34
N SER A 228 6.65 18.25 11.24
CA SER A 228 6.34 19.65 11.56
C SER A 228 6.51 20.61 10.37
N TYR A 229 7.41 20.30 9.44
CA TYR A 229 7.65 21.10 8.25
C TYR A 229 6.50 20.94 7.26
N GLN A 230 6.10 19.70 6.96
CA GLN A 230 4.95 19.37 6.13
C GLN A 230 3.66 19.97 6.71
N ALA A 231 3.44 19.80 8.01
CA ALA A 231 2.26 20.34 8.69
C ALA A 231 2.18 21.87 8.57
N THR A 232 3.31 22.57 8.73
CA THR A 232 3.37 24.03 8.59
C THR A 232 3.12 24.48 7.14
N ALA A 233 3.70 23.78 6.16
CA ALA A 233 3.49 24.07 4.74
C ALA A 233 2.02 23.87 4.34
N ILE A 234 1.42 22.76 4.77
CA ILE A 234 0.01 22.45 4.51
C ILE A 234 -0.92 23.45 5.22
N ALA A 235 -0.66 23.78 6.48
CA ALA A 235 -1.43 24.79 7.20
C ALA A 235 -1.42 26.15 6.47
N SER A 236 -0.27 26.53 5.92
CA SER A 236 -0.12 27.76 5.14
C SER A 236 -0.85 27.69 3.80
N LEU A 237 -0.83 26.54 3.13
CA LEU A 237 -1.53 26.31 1.85
C LEU A 237 -3.06 26.35 2.01
N LEU A 238 -3.56 25.72 3.06
CA LEU A 238 -5.00 25.54 3.27
C LEU A 238 -5.65 26.72 4.02
N GLU A 239 -4.84 27.50 4.73
CA GLU A 239 -5.26 28.61 5.57
C GLU A 239 -6.35 28.23 6.61
N VAL A 240 -6.32 26.99 7.09
CA VAL A 240 -7.23 26.47 8.14
C VAL A 240 -6.45 25.98 9.35
N PRO A 241 -7.04 25.99 10.55
CA PRO A 241 -6.45 25.34 11.72
C PRO A 241 -6.10 23.89 11.40
N THR A 242 -4.81 23.58 11.41
CA THR A 242 -4.26 22.29 11.01
C THR A 242 -3.50 21.68 12.18
N TYR A 243 -3.78 20.42 12.46
CA TYR A 243 -3.24 19.65 13.58
C TYR A 243 -2.61 18.37 13.05
N VAL A 244 -1.68 17.79 13.82
CA VAL A 244 -1.01 16.54 13.45
C VAL A 244 -1.47 15.44 14.40
N PHE A 245 -1.85 14.30 13.84
CA PHE A 245 -2.05 13.06 14.57
C PHE A 245 -0.79 12.20 14.40
N GLU A 246 0.01 12.15 15.46
CA GLU A 246 1.24 11.35 15.48
C GLU A 246 0.92 9.85 15.52
N PRO A 247 1.81 8.97 15.03
CA PRO A 247 1.61 7.54 15.16
C PRO A 247 1.70 7.10 16.62
N ALA A 248 1.02 6.01 16.98
CA ALA A 248 1.17 5.44 18.32
C ALA A 248 2.60 4.92 18.51
N SER A 249 3.25 5.32 19.62
CA SER A 249 4.55 4.77 20.02
C SER A 249 4.43 3.34 20.56
N ASP A 250 3.24 2.99 21.05
CA ASP A 250 3.00 1.77 21.83
C ASP A 250 2.17 0.77 21.01
N SER A 251 2.54 -0.51 21.09
CA SER A 251 1.81 -1.62 20.46
C SER A 251 1.01 -2.40 21.50
N SER A 252 -0.19 -2.86 21.16
CA SER A 252 -0.99 -3.71 22.06
C SER A 252 -0.35 -5.09 22.24
N GLU A 253 0.24 -5.36 23.41
CA GLU A 253 0.86 -6.67 23.72
C GLU A 253 -0.14 -7.83 23.72
N GLU A 254 -1.38 -7.57 24.14
CA GLU A 254 -2.48 -8.53 24.12
C GLU A 254 -2.83 -8.90 22.67
N ALA A 255 -3.03 -7.89 21.81
CA ALA A 255 -3.30 -8.11 20.39
C ALA A 255 -2.14 -8.85 19.71
N ALA A 256 -0.89 -8.46 20.01
CA ALA A 256 0.30 -9.11 19.48
C ALA A 256 0.36 -10.60 19.83
N SER A 257 0.03 -10.94 21.08
CA SER A 257 0.00 -12.33 21.55
C SER A 257 -1.06 -13.14 20.82
N SER A 258 -2.28 -12.60 20.70
CA SER A 258 -3.38 -13.24 19.98
C SER A 258 -3.08 -13.45 18.49
N PHE A 259 -2.55 -12.43 17.80
CA PHE A 259 -2.22 -12.53 16.37
C PHE A 259 -1.11 -13.54 16.11
N VAL A 260 -0.09 -13.59 16.97
CA VAL A 260 0.98 -14.59 16.87
C VAL A 260 0.45 -16.01 17.08
N GLU A 261 -0.45 -16.21 18.05
CA GLU A 261 -1.13 -17.49 18.25
C GLU A 261 -1.93 -17.91 17.02
N GLY A 262 -2.76 -17.00 16.49
CA GLY A 262 -3.54 -17.25 15.27
C GLY A 262 -2.64 -17.62 14.08
N TYR A 263 -1.52 -16.93 13.92
CA TYR A 263 -0.54 -17.24 12.88
C TYR A 263 0.06 -18.64 13.06
N HIS A 264 0.45 -19.04 14.27
CA HIS A 264 0.98 -20.38 14.52
C HIS A 264 -0.03 -21.47 14.20
N LEU A 265 -1.28 -21.30 14.63
CA LEU A 265 -2.35 -22.27 14.37
C LEU A 265 -2.69 -22.41 12.87
N LEU A 266 -2.49 -21.36 12.07
CA LEU A 266 -2.66 -21.43 10.61
C LEU A 266 -1.45 -22.00 9.90
N ARG A 267 -0.25 -21.58 10.29
CA ARG A 267 1.01 -22.05 9.71
C ARG A 267 1.15 -23.56 9.85
N ASP A 268 0.67 -24.14 10.95
CA ASP A 268 0.81 -25.58 11.18
C ASP A 268 -0.27 -26.43 10.45
N ARG A 269 -1.16 -25.79 9.65
CA ARG A 269 -2.15 -26.48 8.79
C ARG A 269 -1.58 -26.75 7.39
N LEU A 270 -1.21 -28.01 7.14
CA LEU A 270 -0.53 -28.43 5.91
C LEU A 270 -1.41 -28.47 4.64
N GLU A 271 -2.74 -28.46 4.77
CA GLU A 271 -3.68 -28.73 3.65
C GLU A 271 -4.28 -27.47 2.99
N CYS A 272 -3.72 -26.28 3.24
CA CYS A 272 -4.22 -25.04 2.66
C CYS A 272 -3.32 -24.52 1.51
N PRO A 273 -3.90 -23.94 0.43
CA PRO A 273 -3.13 -23.40 -0.70
C PRO A 273 -2.10 -22.30 -0.31
N TRP A 274 -2.40 -21.51 0.72
CA TRP A 274 -1.54 -20.45 1.27
C TRP A 274 -0.53 -20.93 2.34
N HIS A 275 -0.47 -22.24 2.62
CA HIS A 275 0.41 -22.79 3.66
C HIS A 275 1.90 -22.56 3.36
N LYS A 276 2.35 -22.73 2.11
CA LYS A 276 3.76 -22.54 1.75
C LYS A 276 4.25 -21.11 2.02
N PRO A 277 3.55 -20.04 1.59
CA PRO A 277 3.90 -18.68 1.99
C PRO A 277 4.04 -18.48 3.50
N LEU A 278 3.10 -18.98 4.31
CA LEU A 278 3.17 -18.90 5.77
C LEU A 278 4.42 -19.59 6.32
N LEU A 279 4.77 -20.76 5.79
CA LEU A 279 5.93 -21.52 6.22
C LEU A 279 7.27 -20.89 5.77
N TYR A 280 7.32 -20.38 4.55
CA TYR A 280 8.56 -19.89 3.94
C TYR A 280 8.90 -18.46 4.33
N LEU A 281 7.91 -17.63 4.66
CA LEU A 281 8.12 -16.21 4.97
C LEU A 281 7.65 -15.83 6.37
N PRO A 282 8.06 -16.54 7.44
CA PRO A 282 7.58 -16.26 8.78
C PRO A 282 7.90 -14.84 9.25
N GLU A 283 9.03 -14.28 8.83
CA GLU A 283 9.41 -12.89 9.12
C GLU A 283 8.37 -11.87 8.66
N HIS A 284 7.69 -12.12 7.53
CA HIS A 284 6.68 -11.23 7.00
C HIS A 284 5.47 -11.23 7.92
N PHE A 285 4.91 -12.40 8.22
CA PHE A 285 3.75 -12.52 9.09
C PHE A 285 4.04 -12.09 10.53
N TYR A 286 5.25 -12.32 11.04
CA TYR A 286 5.65 -11.81 12.36
C TYR A 286 5.69 -10.29 12.42
N PHE A 287 6.12 -9.60 11.37
CA PHE A 287 6.06 -8.14 11.33
C PHE A 287 4.61 -7.65 11.49
N TYR A 288 3.67 -8.27 10.78
CA TYR A 288 2.25 -7.93 10.90
C TYR A 288 1.68 -8.25 12.28
N CYS A 289 1.90 -9.47 12.76
CA CYS A 289 1.33 -9.96 14.01
C CYS A 289 1.94 -9.30 15.26
N ARG A 290 3.23 -8.94 15.24
CA ARG A 290 3.92 -8.39 16.43
C ARG A 290 4.06 -6.88 16.45
N SER A 291 3.95 -6.23 15.29
CA SER A 291 4.25 -4.80 15.18
C SER A 291 3.12 -4.05 14.50
N ARG A 292 2.81 -4.35 13.23
CA ARG A 292 1.88 -3.53 12.45
C ARG A 292 0.45 -3.54 13.00
N TRP A 293 -0.21 -4.70 13.07
CA TRP A 293 -1.59 -4.76 13.55
C TRP A 293 -1.73 -4.36 15.01
N PRO A 294 -0.85 -4.77 15.94
CA PRO A 294 -0.90 -4.29 17.32
C PRO A 294 -0.76 -2.78 17.47
N MET A 295 0.04 -2.12 16.61
CA MET A 295 0.15 -0.66 16.56
C MET A 295 -1.14 -0.04 16.02
N LEU A 296 -1.74 -0.59 14.97
CA LEU A 296 -3.03 -0.10 14.45
C LEU A 296 -4.18 -0.28 15.48
N VAL A 297 -4.16 -1.33 16.30
CA VAL A 297 -5.08 -1.50 17.45
C VAL A 297 -4.93 -0.33 18.43
N SER A 298 -3.69 -0.02 18.83
CA SER A 298 -3.41 1.12 19.72
C SER A 298 -3.87 2.44 19.12
N GLU A 299 -3.70 2.62 17.81
CA GLU A 299 -4.14 3.82 17.11
C GLU A 299 -5.66 3.95 17.04
N LEU A 300 -6.39 2.85 16.80
CA LEU A 300 -7.84 2.83 16.86
C LEU A 300 -8.35 3.28 18.24
N GLU A 301 -7.75 2.76 19.31
CA GLU A 301 -8.09 3.16 20.68
C GLU A 301 -7.73 4.63 20.96
N ARG A 302 -6.61 5.12 20.42
CA ARG A 302 -6.27 6.54 20.51
C ARG A 302 -7.29 7.41 19.78
N TRP A 303 -7.72 7.02 18.58
CA TRP A 303 -8.79 7.71 17.84
C TRP A 303 -10.10 7.70 18.61
N LYS A 304 -10.51 6.57 19.20
CA LYS A 304 -11.72 6.48 20.03
C LYS A 304 -11.62 7.42 21.24
N ARG A 305 -10.50 7.43 21.97
CA ARG A 305 -10.29 8.36 23.09
C ARG A 305 -10.36 9.81 22.64
N LEU A 306 -9.70 10.13 21.52
CA LEU A 306 -9.71 11.46 20.94
C LEU A 306 -11.12 11.90 20.57
N LEU A 307 -11.84 11.12 19.77
CA LEU A 307 -13.20 11.46 19.34
C LEU A 307 -14.20 11.55 20.50
N ARG A 308 -14.07 10.72 21.55
CA ARG A 308 -14.86 10.87 22.79
C ARG A 308 -14.60 12.21 23.47
N LYS A 309 -13.33 12.63 23.54
CA LYS A 309 -12.92 13.90 24.16
C LYS A 309 -13.39 15.10 23.33
N LEU A 310 -13.22 15.04 22.02
CA LEU A 310 -13.56 16.13 21.11
C LEU A 310 -15.06 16.27 20.87
N ALA A 311 -15.80 15.15 20.91
CA ALA A 311 -17.22 15.06 20.58
C ALA A 311 -17.58 15.82 19.27
N PRO A 312 -16.90 15.52 18.14
CA PRO A 312 -17.18 16.24 16.90
C PRO A 312 -18.57 15.88 16.38
N SER A 313 -19.22 16.86 15.75
CA SER A 313 -20.55 16.65 15.15
C SER A 313 -20.52 15.77 13.90
N VAL A 314 -19.37 15.74 13.21
CA VAL A 314 -19.10 14.92 12.03
C VAL A 314 -17.58 14.80 11.86
N VAL A 315 -17.12 13.65 11.36
CA VAL A 315 -15.74 13.43 10.92
C VAL A 315 -15.73 13.24 9.42
N PHE A 316 -15.02 14.10 8.70
CA PHE A 316 -14.70 13.90 7.29
C PHE A 316 -13.37 13.17 7.20
N VAL A 317 -13.26 12.22 6.28
CA VAL A 317 -12.03 11.44 6.06
C VAL A 317 -11.67 11.40 4.58
N SER A 318 -10.40 11.55 4.24
CA SER A 318 -9.88 11.17 2.93
C SER A 318 -9.50 9.71 3.02
N THR A 319 -10.33 8.85 2.46
CA THR A 319 -10.11 7.42 2.57
C THR A 319 -9.19 6.98 1.44
N LEU A 320 -7.91 6.85 1.76
CA LEU A 320 -6.96 6.03 1.01
C LEU A 320 -7.13 4.55 1.36
N PRO A 321 -6.67 3.63 0.49
CA PRO A 321 -6.75 2.19 0.74
C PRO A 321 -5.95 1.69 1.94
N ASP A 322 -5.09 2.53 2.54
CA ASP A 322 -4.36 2.16 3.76
C ASP A 322 -5.26 2.16 5.01
N ALA A 323 -4.91 1.30 5.96
CA ALA A 323 -5.64 1.12 7.22
C ALA A 323 -5.67 2.40 8.04
N GLU A 324 -4.54 3.09 8.09
CA GLU A 324 -4.32 4.32 8.86
C GLU A 324 -5.34 5.41 8.52
N SER A 325 -5.63 5.59 7.22
CA SER A 325 -6.62 6.54 6.70
C SER A 325 -8.07 6.19 7.03
N GLN A 326 -8.32 4.92 7.35
CA GLN A 326 -9.67 4.39 7.60
C GLN A 326 -10.01 4.35 9.10
N LEU A 327 -8.99 4.31 9.98
CA LEU A 327 -9.16 4.28 11.44
C LEU A 327 -10.06 5.39 12.02
N PRO A 328 -9.99 6.66 11.57
CA PRO A 328 -10.86 7.71 12.10
C PRO A 328 -12.35 7.45 11.84
N ALA A 329 -12.67 6.86 10.68
CA ALA A 329 -14.06 6.51 10.33
C ALA A 329 -14.57 5.33 11.15
N VAL A 330 -13.73 4.30 11.35
CA VAL A 330 -14.04 3.16 12.23
C VAL A 330 -14.29 3.62 13.66
N ALA A 331 -13.38 4.45 14.20
CA ALA A 331 -13.51 5.01 15.53
C ALA A 331 -14.81 5.84 15.66
N ALA A 332 -15.11 6.69 14.68
CA ALA A 332 -16.35 7.48 14.66
C ALA A 332 -17.60 6.58 14.69
N GLY A 333 -17.63 5.51 13.87
CA GLY A 333 -18.71 4.53 13.86
C GLY A 333 -18.94 3.88 15.22
N SER A 334 -17.87 3.45 15.90
CA SER A 334 -17.96 2.85 17.25
C SER A 334 -18.49 3.79 18.33
N LEU A 335 -18.45 5.10 18.07
CA LEU A 335 -18.92 6.15 18.97
C LEU A 335 -20.23 6.80 18.51
N ALA A 336 -20.88 6.25 17.48
CA ALA A 336 -22.05 6.81 16.82
C ALA A 336 -21.86 8.26 16.31
N VAL A 337 -20.63 8.66 16.03
CA VAL A 337 -20.30 9.93 15.38
C VAL A 337 -20.47 9.75 13.87
N PRO A 338 -21.23 10.62 13.17
CA PRO A 338 -21.34 10.55 11.72
C PRO A 338 -19.97 10.70 11.04
N SER A 339 -19.63 9.76 10.15
CA SER A 339 -18.42 9.83 9.31
C SER A 339 -18.80 10.00 7.84
N VAL A 340 -18.04 10.82 7.12
CA VAL A 340 -18.24 11.13 5.70
C VAL A 340 -16.92 10.97 4.96
N ALA A 341 -16.86 10.03 4.01
CA ALA A 341 -15.70 9.85 3.15
C ALA A 341 -15.74 10.80 1.95
N ILE A 342 -14.60 11.41 1.67
CA ILE A 342 -14.34 12.13 0.43
C ILE A 342 -13.34 11.29 -0.36
N ALA A 343 -13.75 10.87 -1.55
CA ALA A 343 -13.03 9.87 -2.32
C ALA A 343 -11.71 10.35 -2.94
N HIS A 344 -10.67 9.53 -2.83
CA HIS A 344 -9.41 9.63 -3.59
C HIS A 344 -9.57 9.13 -5.05
N GLY A 345 -10.81 9.01 -5.53
CA GLY A 345 -11.18 8.40 -6.80
C GLY A 345 -11.92 7.06 -6.63
N VAL A 346 -12.51 6.59 -7.74
CA VAL A 346 -13.47 5.47 -7.74
C VAL A 346 -12.83 4.08 -7.89
N GLY A 347 -11.53 3.99 -8.18
CA GLY A 347 -10.83 2.71 -8.41
C GLY A 347 -10.68 1.83 -7.17
N GLY A 348 -10.67 2.40 -5.96
CA GLY A 348 -10.54 1.68 -4.68
C GLY A 348 -11.88 1.39 -3.97
N ALA A 349 -13.01 1.52 -4.66
CA ALA A 349 -14.33 1.75 -4.07
C ALA A 349 -14.84 0.74 -3.02
N ARG A 350 -14.32 -0.50 -2.95
CA ARG A 350 -14.99 -1.58 -2.19
C ARG A 350 -14.57 -1.71 -0.74
N ALA A 351 -13.27 -1.73 -0.45
CA ALA A 351 -12.76 -1.87 0.92
C ALA A 351 -12.66 -0.51 1.62
N THR A 352 -12.10 0.47 0.91
CA THR A 352 -11.69 1.78 1.43
C THR A 352 -12.82 2.64 2.00
N TYR A 353 -14.04 2.49 1.50
CA TYR A 353 -15.17 3.37 1.83
C TYR A 353 -16.19 2.73 2.76
N ALA A 354 -16.09 1.42 3.00
CA ALA A 354 -17.08 0.66 3.78
C ALA A 354 -17.15 1.10 5.25
N HIS A 355 -16.11 1.76 5.76
CA HIS A 355 -16.01 2.18 7.15
C HIS A 355 -16.61 3.56 7.43
N SER A 356 -16.92 4.34 6.40
CA SER A 356 -17.62 5.61 6.54
C SER A 356 -19.13 5.42 6.44
N ARG A 357 -19.89 6.14 7.28
CA ARG A 357 -21.35 6.11 7.23
C ARG A 357 -21.89 6.64 5.91
N PHE A 358 -21.25 7.66 5.37
CA PHE A 358 -21.60 8.28 4.10
C PHE A 358 -20.39 8.44 3.19
N VAL A 359 -20.63 8.49 1.88
CA VAL A 359 -19.62 8.75 0.86
C VAL A 359 -20.11 9.88 -0.04
N VAL A 360 -19.27 10.89 -0.23
CA VAL A 360 -19.58 12.01 -1.12
C VAL A 360 -19.37 11.58 -2.56
N ILE A 361 -20.36 11.87 -3.41
CA ILE A 361 -20.29 11.66 -4.85
C ILE A 361 -20.57 12.98 -5.57
N SER A 362 -19.73 13.28 -6.56
CA SER A 362 -19.81 14.47 -7.39
C SER A 362 -20.48 14.21 -8.73
N ALA A 363 -20.41 12.96 -9.22
CA ALA A 363 -20.92 12.56 -10.53
C ALA A 363 -21.72 11.24 -10.53
N GLU A 364 -22.61 11.08 -11.51
CA GLU A 364 -23.43 9.86 -11.65
C GLU A 364 -22.61 8.62 -12.02
N VAL A 365 -21.45 8.81 -12.66
CA VAL A 365 -20.52 7.70 -12.89
C VAL A 365 -19.99 7.14 -11.57
N GLU A 366 -19.69 8.00 -10.59
CA GLU A 366 -19.22 7.58 -9.28
C GLU A 366 -20.31 6.83 -8.53
N ARG A 367 -21.56 7.33 -8.56
CA ARG A 367 -22.72 6.63 -7.98
C ARG A 367 -22.81 5.20 -8.49
N ARG A 368 -22.72 5.00 -9.81
CA ARG A 368 -22.78 3.66 -10.43
C ARG A 368 -21.61 2.77 -10.00
N MET A 369 -20.40 3.32 -9.91
CA MET A 369 -19.22 2.57 -9.49
C MET A 369 -19.28 2.16 -8.01
N PHE A 370 -19.69 3.05 -7.11
CA PHE A 370 -19.87 2.73 -5.70
C PHE A 370 -20.98 1.68 -5.49
N ARG A 371 -22.08 1.76 -6.24
CA ARG A 371 -23.10 0.71 -6.24
C ARG A 371 -22.57 -0.63 -6.74
N ALA A 372 -21.76 -0.64 -7.80
CA ALA A 372 -21.12 -1.86 -8.29
C ALA A 372 -20.11 -2.44 -7.27
N ALA A 373 -19.50 -1.57 -6.46
CA ALA A 373 -18.67 -1.97 -5.33
C ALA A 373 -19.50 -2.47 -4.12
N GLY A 374 -20.81 -2.28 -4.11
CA GLY A 374 -21.71 -2.80 -3.08
C GLY A 374 -22.12 -1.79 -2.01
N LEU A 375 -21.86 -0.48 -2.20
CA LEU A 375 -22.39 0.55 -1.32
C LEU A 375 -23.90 0.75 -1.57
N GLU A 376 -24.65 0.94 -0.49
CA GLU A 376 -26.08 1.21 -0.55
C GLU A 376 -26.37 2.65 -0.95
N GLU A 377 -27.49 2.88 -1.62
CA GLU A 377 -27.91 4.22 -2.05
C GLU A 377 -28.02 5.21 -0.87
N ALA A 378 -28.44 4.73 0.30
CA ALA A 378 -28.56 5.53 1.51
C ALA A 378 -27.20 6.02 2.07
N GLN A 379 -26.10 5.41 1.65
CA GLN A 379 -24.74 5.84 2.02
C GLN A 379 -24.20 6.92 1.07
N LEU A 380 -24.81 7.13 -0.10
CA LEU A 380 -24.27 8.02 -1.14
C LEU A 380 -24.86 9.43 -1.06
N ILE A 381 -24.04 10.42 -0.76
CA ILE A 381 -24.44 11.84 -0.69
C ILE A 381 -24.00 12.57 -1.95
N GLY A 382 -24.97 13.06 -2.72
CA GLY A 382 -24.72 13.86 -3.92
C GLY A 382 -24.29 15.29 -3.58
N CYS A 383 -23.04 15.64 -3.93
CA CYS A 383 -22.47 16.98 -3.81
C CYS A 383 -21.83 17.39 -5.14
N ARG A 384 -22.66 17.87 -6.09
CA ARG A 384 -22.21 18.21 -7.46
C ARG A 384 -21.14 19.29 -7.53
N ASP A 385 -21.12 20.20 -6.55
CA ASP A 385 -20.16 21.31 -6.51
C ASP A 385 -18.88 20.97 -5.74
N PHE A 386 -18.80 19.76 -5.19
CA PHE A 386 -17.68 19.27 -4.38
C PHE A 386 -16.66 18.50 -5.25
N ILE A 387 -16.31 19.09 -6.39
CA ILE A 387 -15.40 18.51 -7.39
C ILE A 387 -13.98 19.02 -7.15
N THR A 388 -13.00 18.11 -7.22
CA THR A 388 -11.58 18.50 -7.31
C THR A 388 -11.30 18.90 -8.77
N PRO A 389 -11.01 20.18 -9.06
CA PRO A 389 -10.76 20.61 -10.44
C PRO A 389 -9.47 20.00 -11.00
N ASP A 390 -8.44 19.87 -10.15
CA ASP A 390 -7.13 19.30 -10.49
C ASP A 390 -6.69 18.33 -9.39
N GLU A 391 -6.57 17.04 -9.72
CA GLU A 391 -6.17 16.02 -8.73
C GLU A 391 -4.68 16.07 -8.38
N TYR A 392 -3.87 16.63 -9.28
CA TYR A 392 -2.42 16.67 -9.20
C TYR A 392 -1.89 18.02 -9.67
N GLU A 393 -0.77 18.45 -9.11
CA GLU A 393 -0.10 19.67 -9.53
C GLU A 393 0.34 19.54 -10.99
N ILE A 394 -0.12 20.47 -11.84
CA ILE A 394 0.33 20.56 -13.22
C ILE A 394 1.62 21.39 -13.22
N ASP A 395 2.73 20.79 -13.66
CA ASP A 395 4.00 21.51 -13.79
C ASP A 395 3.78 22.80 -14.61
N PRO A 396 4.09 24.00 -14.07
CA PRO A 396 3.92 25.27 -14.79
C PRO A 396 4.69 25.33 -16.12
N LEU A 397 5.75 24.53 -16.26
CA LEU A 397 6.55 24.39 -17.48
C LEU A 397 5.90 23.43 -18.49
N SER A 398 4.96 22.60 -18.06
CA SER A 398 4.15 21.72 -18.90
C SER A 398 2.96 22.44 -19.55
N LYS A 399 3.11 23.73 -19.89
CA LYS A 399 2.14 24.36 -20.80
C LYS A 399 2.06 23.50 -22.05
N PRO A 400 0.88 22.94 -22.39
CA PRO A 400 0.75 22.16 -23.60
C PRO A 400 1.23 23.06 -24.73
N PRO A 401 2.20 22.62 -25.56
CA PRO A 401 2.71 23.45 -26.62
C PRO A 401 1.51 23.94 -27.45
N SER A 402 1.51 25.21 -27.82
CA SER A 402 0.46 25.82 -28.65
C SER A 402 0.50 25.19 -30.04
N CYS A 403 -0.02 23.97 -30.16
CA CYS A 403 0.10 23.17 -31.35
C CYS A 403 -1.16 23.35 -32.19
N ARG A 404 -0.99 23.93 -33.38
CA ARG A 404 -2.03 23.96 -34.41
C ARG A 404 -2.08 22.60 -35.11
N GLY A 405 -3.09 21.79 -34.80
CA GLY A 405 -3.35 20.50 -35.45
C GLY A 405 -4.27 19.58 -34.66
N LYS A 406 -4.87 18.57 -35.30
CA LYS A 406 -5.59 17.48 -34.62
C LYS A 406 -4.57 16.54 -34.00
N PHE A 407 -4.48 16.50 -32.68
CA PHE A 407 -3.76 15.41 -32.00
C PHE A 407 -4.61 14.15 -32.00
N THR A 408 -3.97 13.03 -32.30
CA THR A 408 -4.37 11.75 -31.70
C THR A 408 -3.66 11.67 -30.36
N LEU A 409 -4.32 12.13 -29.30
CA LEU A 409 -3.84 11.92 -27.94
C LEU A 409 -3.92 10.43 -27.63
N LEU A 410 -2.76 9.77 -27.54
CA LEU A 410 -2.67 8.47 -26.90
C LEU A 410 -2.75 8.71 -25.40
N ILE A 411 -3.97 8.65 -24.85
CA ILE A 411 -4.18 8.63 -23.41
C ILE A 411 -3.76 7.24 -22.94
N LEU A 412 -2.54 7.12 -22.46
CA LEU A 412 -2.11 5.97 -21.67
C LEU A 412 -2.72 6.14 -20.29
N THR A 413 -3.99 5.76 -20.15
CA THR A 413 -4.50 5.45 -18.81
C THR A 413 -3.68 4.27 -18.32
N ALA A 414 -3.18 4.30 -17.07
CA ALA A 414 -2.71 3.08 -16.44
C ALA A 414 -3.76 2.00 -16.73
N PRO A 415 -3.39 0.80 -17.22
CA PRO A 415 -4.33 -0.29 -17.24
C PRO A 415 -4.70 -0.50 -15.77
N THR A 416 -5.86 0.01 -15.39
CA THR A 416 -6.59 -0.44 -14.22
C THR A 416 -7.02 -1.87 -14.54
N ALA A 417 -6.04 -2.77 -14.52
CA ALA A 417 -6.28 -4.17 -14.27
C ALA A 417 -6.68 -4.26 -12.79
N HIS A 418 -7.93 -3.89 -12.52
CA HIS A 418 -8.65 -4.25 -11.31
C HIS A 418 -8.87 -5.75 -11.29
#